data_AF-A0AAU6RY85-F1
#
_entry.id   AF-A0AAU6RY85-F1
#
_cell.length_a   1.000
_cell.length_b   1.000
_cell.length_c   1.000
_cell.angle_alpha   90.00
_cell.angle_beta   90.00
_cell.angle_gamma   90.00
#
_symmetry.space_group_name_H-M   'P 1'
#
loop_
_entity.id
_entity.type
_entity.pdbx_description
1 polymer ?
#
loop_
_entity_poly.entity_id
_entity_poly.type
_entity_poly.pdbx_seq_one_letter_code
_entity_poly.pdbx_strand_id
1 'polypeptide(L)'
;MNYYLSQLKWLINALALEPALLHTLLPPDSYIPNEITDHYEMIVDEDLSDIIPVLKADQLEHFKPLHHYMNSLFVREDLADAWYDNDFVYSPEWQVLHMMAKDFEQYMSWQISEPLPPLYSQVIDINN
;
A
#
# COMPACT_ATOMS: atom_id res chain seq x y z
N MET A 1 -19.12 1.95 1.02
CA MET A 1 -17.91 2.27 0.23
C MET A 1 -17.48 0.99 -0.47
N ASN A 2 -17.04 1.03 -1.72
CA ASN A 2 -16.58 -0.18 -2.44
C ASN A 2 -15.38 -0.78 -1.69
N TYR A 3 -15.34 -2.09 -1.50
CA TYR A 3 -14.27 -2.79 -0.75
C TYR A 3 -12.89 -2.45 -1.33
N TYR A 4 -12.66 -2.72 -2.62
CA TYR A 4 -11.38 -2.46 -3.29
C TYR A 4 -10.99 -0.99 -3.25
N LEU A 5 -11.94 -0.06 -3.43
CA LEU A 5 -11.64 1.36 -3.32
C LEU A 5 -11.21 1.75 -1.89
N SER A 6 -11.82 1.14 -0.88
CA SER A 6 -11.49 1.40 0.54
C SER A 6 -10.12 0.84 0.89
N GLN A 7 -9.81 -0.37 0.42
CA GLN A 7 -8.53 -1.02 0.65
C GLN A 7 -7.41 -0.34 -0.13
N LEU A 8 -7.65 0.05 -1.39
CA LEU A 8 -6.71 0.85 -2.17
C LEU A 8 -6.40 2.17 -1.46
N LYS A 9 -7.42 2.87 -0.95
CA LYS A 9 -7.19 4.10 -0.16
C LYS A 9 -6.32 3.82 1.06
N TRP A 10 -6.58 2.74 1.80
CA TRP A 10 -5.78 2.36 2.95
C TRP A 10 -4.32 2.11 2.56
N LEU A 11 -4.10 1.31 1.51
CA LEU A 11 -2.79 0.92 0.99
C LEU A 11 -1.98 2.14 0.51
N ILE A 12 -2.60 3.02 -0.24
CA ILE A 12 -1.99 4.28 -0.70
C ILE A 12 -1.58 5.14 0.50
N ASN A 13 -2.47 5.28 1.49
CA ASN A 13 -2.17 6.03 2.69
C ASN A 13 -1.04 5.38 3.49
N ALA A 14 -1.00 4.05 3.60
CA ALA A 14 0.08 3.32 4.27
C ALA A 14 1.43 3.57 3.60
N LEU A 15 1.52 3.43 2.27
CA LEU A 15 2.74 3.72 1.50
C LEU A 15 3.16 5.20 1.62
N ALA A 16 2.20 6.11 1.74
CA ALA A 16 2.44 7.54 1.92
C ALA A 16 2.84 7.94 3.36
N LEU A 17 2.78 7.03 4.35
CA LEU A 17 3.23 7.34 5.70
C LEU A 17 4.76 7.41 5.78
N GLU A 18 5.23 8.18 6.75
CA GLU A 18 6.64 8.15 7.16
C GLU A 18 6.97 6.77 7.78
N PRO A 19 8.19 6.24 7.58
CA PRO A 19 8.60 4.94 8.13
C PRO A 19 8.31 4.75 9.63
N ALA A 20 8.50 5.82 10.41
CA ALA A 20 8.25 5.83 11.84
C ALA A 20 6.77 5.64 12.21
N LEU A 21 5.82 5.70 11.29
CA LEU A 21 4.41 5.42 11.55
C LEU A 21 3.96 4.05 11.04
N LEU A 22 4.72 3.42 10.14
CA LEU A 22 4.37 2.12 9.56
C LEU A 22 4.29 1.00 10.60
N HIS A 23 5.16 1.03 11.61
CA HIS A 23 5.14 0.04 12.70
C HIS A 23 3.85 0.09 13.53
N THR A 24 3.05 1.16 13.43
CA THR A 24 1.76 1.26 14.13
C THR A 24 0.63 0.53 13.38
N LEU A 25 0.86 0.18 12.11
CA LEU A 25 -0.15 -0.44 11.26
C LEU A 25 -0.22 -1.97 11.42
N LEU A 26 0.84 -2.57 11.98
CA LEU A 26 1.08 -4.01 11.97
C LEU A 26 1.51 -4.52 13.36
N PRO A 27 1.33 -5.81 13.65
CA PRO A 27 1.89 -6.42 14.86
C PRO A 27 3.43 -6.24 14.96
N PRO A 28 4.00 -6.18 16.18
CA PRO A 28 5.43 -5.88 16.40
C PRO A 28 6.44 -6.80 15.69
N ASP A 29 6.07 -8.05 15.41
CA ASP A 29 6.95 -9.05 14.80
C ASP A 29 6.78 -9.17 13.27
N SER A 30 6.03 -8.25 12.66
CA SER A 30 5.72 -8.31 11.23
C SER A 30 6.83 -7.68 10.39
N TYR A 31 7.04 -8.24 9.20
CA TYR A 31 7.86 -7.64 8.15
C TYR A 31 7.03 -6.62 7.39
N ILE A 32 7.17 -5.35 7.76
CA ILE A 32 6.38 -4.23 7.23
C ILE A 32 6.36 -4.22 5.70
N PRO A 33 7.50 -4.34 4.98
CA PRO A 33 7.46 -4.35 3.53
C PRO A 33 6.62 -5.50 2.98
N ASN A 34 6.89 -6.74 3.42
CA ASN A 34 6.17 -7.92 2.99
C ASN A 34 4.66 -7.81 3.25
N GLU A 35 4.23 -7.41 4.45
CA GLU A 35 2.81 -7.30 4.79
C GLU A 35 2.07 -6.26 3.92
N ILE A 36 2.71 -5.12 3.65
CA ILE A 36 2.14 -4.08 2.79
C ILE A 36 2.06 -4.55 1.34
N THR A 37 3.08 -5.26 0.84
CA THR A 37 3.08 -5.76 -0.53
C THR A 37 2.18 -6.96 -0.75
N ASP A 38 2.06 -7.87 0.23
CA ASP A 38 1.07 -8.95 0.20
C ASP A 38 -0.36 -8.37 0.14
N HIS A 39 -0.61 -7.31 0.91
CA HIS A 39 -1.87 -6.58 0.84
C HIS A 39 -2.06 -5.88 -0.51
N TYR A 40 -0.98 -5.36 -1.11
CA TYR A 40 -1.01 -4.77 -2.44
C TYR A 40 -1.46 -5.78 -3.50
N GLU A 41 -0.81 -6.94 -3.56
CA GLU A 41 -1.12 -8.00 -4.53
C GLU A 41 -2.56 -8.49 -4.38
N MET A 42 -3.06 -8.61 -3.14
CA MET A 42 -4.45 -9.02 -2.87
C MET A 42 -5.51 -8.03 -3.39
N ILE A 43 -5.20 -6.73 -3.41
CA ILE A 43 -6.18 -5.67 -3.70
C ILE A 43 -6.09 -5.15 -5.12
N VAL A 44 -4.88 -5.15 -5.69
CA VAL A 44 -4.61 -4.49 -6.97
C VAL A 44 -4.66 -5.46 -8.15
N ASP A 45 -4.20 -6.70 -7.96
CA ASP A 45 -3.89 -7.68 -9.00
C ASP A 45 -2.84 -7.17 -10.03
N GLU A 46 -2.15 -8.09 -10.69
CA GLU A 46 -1.07 -7.76 -11.64
C GLU A 46 -1.60 -6.98 -12.86
N ASP A 47 -2.84 -7.27 -13.31
CA ASP A 47 -3.45 -6.67 -14.49
C ASP A 47 -4.43 -5.52 -14.17
N LEU A 48 -4.50 -5.11 -12.89
CA LEU A 48 -5.43 -4.11 -12.37
C LEU A 48 -6.91 -4.51 -12.42
N SER A 49 -7.26 -5.79 -12.60
CA SER A 49 -8.65 -6.27 -12.75
C SER A 49 -9.59 -5.78 -11.65
N ASP A 50 -9.10 -5.69 -10.43
CA ASP A 50 -9.86 -5.29 -9.24
C ASP A 50 -9.94 -3.77 -9.07
N ILE A 51 -9.00 -3.03 -9.69
CA ILE A 51 -8.89 -1.57 -9.61
C ILE A 51 -9.61 -0.86 -10.76
N ILE A 52 -9.57 -1.43 -11.97
CA ILE A 52 -10.24 -0.89 -13.17
C ILE A 52 -11.73 -0.56 -12.92
N PRO A 53 -12.53 -1.40 -12.22
CA PRO A 53 -13.95 -1.12 -11.98
C PRO A 53 -14.21 -0.02 -10.95
N VAL A 54 -13.22 0.35 -10.14
CA VAL A 54 -13.41 1.23 -8.97
C VAL A 54 -12.78 2.60 -9.10
N LEU A 55 -11.88 2.77 -10.08
CA LEU A 55 -11.31 4.07 -10.46
C LEU A 55 -11.91 4.58 -11.77
N LYS A 56 -11.95 5.91 -11.91
CA LYS A 56 -12.20 6.55 -13.21
C LYS A 56 -10.95 6.44 -14.09
N ALA A 57 -11.14 6.62 -15.40
CA ALA A 57 -10.04 6.50 -16.35
C ALA A 57 -8.87 7.44 -16.04
N ASP A 58 -9.13 8.70 -15.68
CA ASP A 58 -8.09 9.66 -15.29
C ASP A 58 -7.36 9.26 -14.00
N GLN A 59 -8.09 8.70 -13.04
CA GLN A 59 -7.52 8.19 -11.79
C GLN A 59 -6.65 6.97 -12.04
N LEU A 60 -7.07 6.07 -12.94
CA LEU A 60 -6.28 4.91 -13.34
C LEU A 60 -4.98 5.33 -14.02
N GLU A 61 -5.01 6.31 -14.93
CA GLU A 61 -3.78 6.83 -15.54
C GLU A 61 -2.80 7.43 -14.52
N HIS A 62 -3.31 8.08 -13.46
CA HIS A 62 -2.47 8.59 -12.38
C HIS A 62 -1.93 7.48 -11.45
N PHE A 63 -2.64 6.35 -11.34
CA PHE A 63 -2.21 5.22 -10.50
C PHE A 63 -1.17 4.32 -11.19
N LYS A 64 -1.25 4.16 -12.51
CA LYS A 64 -0.39 3.28 -13.32
C LYS A 64 1.13 3.43 -13.05
N PRO A 65 1.70 4.64 -12.90
CA PRO A 65 3.13 4.79 -12.61
C PRO A 65 3.56 4.12 -11.31
N LEU A 66 2.79 4.28 -10.24
CA LEU A 66 3.03 3.61 -8.95
C LEU A 66 2.94 2.08 -9.12
N HIS A 67 1.92 1.60 -9.82
CA HIS A 67 1.73 0.17 -10.07
C HIS A 67 2.88 -0.45 -10.89
N HIS A 68 3.30 0.22 -11.97
CA HIS A 68 4.46 -0.21 -12.75
C HIS A 68 5.73 -0.25 -11.91
N TYR A 69 5.94 0.75 -11.04
CA TYR A 69 7.11 0.76 -10.18
C TYR A 69 7.08 -0.39 -9.16
N MET A 70 5.94 -0.63 -8.50
CA MET A 70 5.77 -1.76 -7.58
C MET A 70 6.08 -3.10 -8.26
N ASN A 71 5.47 -3.37 -9.41
CA ASN A 71 5.72 -4.62 -10.16
C ASN A 71 7.20 -4.73 -10.60
N SER A 72 7.85 -3.62 -10.93
CA SER A 72 9.28 -3.63 -11.26
C SER A 72 10.17 -4.03 -10.08
N LEU A 73 9.74 -3.78 -8.84
CA LEU A 73 10.46 -4.21 -7.64
C LEU A 73 10.24 -5.70 -7.35
N PHE A 74 9.04 -6.24 -7.61
CA PHE A 74 8.74 -7.67 -7.38
C PHE A 74 9.58 -8.61 -8.24
N VAL A 75 9.98 -8.18 -9.44
CA VAL A 75 10.81 -8.99 -10.34
C VAL A 75 12.32 -8.83 -10.11
N ARG A 76 12.74 -7.96 -9.17
CA ARG A 76 14.16 -7.75 -8.85
C ARG A 76 14.68 -8.82 -7.91
N GLU A 77 15.51 -9.71 -8.44
CA GLU A 77 16.17 -10.78 -7.67
C GLU A 77 17.04 -10.24 -6.52
N ASP A 78 17.64 -9.05 -6.69
CA ASP A 78 18.49 -8.43 -5.67
C ASP A 78 17.71 -7.87 -4.47
N LEU A 79 16.38 -7.79 -4.57
CA LEU A 79 15.49 -7.36 -3.49
C LEU A 79 14.72 -8.51 -2.84
N ALA A 80 14.94 -9.77 -3.25
CA ALA A 80 14.15 -10.91 -2.79
C ALA A 80 14.10 -11.03 -1.25
N ASP A 81 15.24 -10.83 -0.58
CA ASP A 81 15.32 -10.88 0.88
C ASP A 81 14.90 -9.56 1.55
N ALA A 82 14.89 -8.45 0.80
CA ALA A 82 14.63 -7.12 1.35
C ALA A 82 13.18 -6.96 1.84
N TRP A 83 12.23 -7.72 1.29
CA TRP A 83 10.84 -7.73 1.74
C TRP A 83 10.69 -8.24 3.19
N TYR A 84 11.64 -9.07 3.63
CA TYR A 84 11.71 -9.64 4.99
C TYR A 84 12.69 -8.87 5.89
N ASP A 85 13.05 -7.64 5.52
CA ASP A 85 13.88 -6.75 6.32
C ASP A 85 13.18 -5.41 6.53
N ASN A 86 12.89 -5.08 7.80
CA ASN A 86 12.24 -3.81 8.12
C ASN A 86 13.13 -2.59 7.84
N ASP A 87 14.45 -2.73 7.69
CA ASP A 87 15.29 -1.61 7.27
C ASP A 87 15.02 -1.19 5.82
N PHE A 88 14.38 -2.04 5.01
CA PHE A 88 14.01 -1.73 3.63
C PHE A 88 13.04 -0.55 3.52
N VAL A 89 12.23 -0.24 4.54
CA VAL A 89 11.35 0.94 4.51
C VAL A 89 12.12 2.28 4.52
N TYR A 90 13.43 2.24 4.78
CA TYR A 90 14.33 3.40 4.71
C TYR A 90 15.18 3.41 3.42
N SER A 91 14.95 2.47 2.51
CA SER A 91 15.70 2.37 1.25
C SER A 91 15.33 3.45 0.24
N PRO A 92 16.19 3.72 -0.76
CA PRO A 92 15.84 4.56 -1.91
C PRO A 92 14.59 4.06 -2.65
N GLU A 93 14.43 2.74 -2.80
CA GLU A 93 13.27 2.14 -3.45
C GLU A 93 11.97 2.46 -2.72
N TRP A 94 11.96 2.31 -1.38
CA TRP A 94 10.79 2.66 -0.58
C TRP A 94 10.50 4.16 -0.62
N GLN A 95 11.53 5.01 -0.65
CA GLN A 95 11.35 6.46 -0.78
C GLN A 95 10.65 6.83 -2.10
N VAL A 96 10.92 6.12 -3.20
CA VAL A 96 10.23 6.33 -4.47
C VAL A 96 8.76 5.88 -4.38
N LEU A 97 8.48 4.70 -3.79
CA LEU A 97 7.11 4.25 -3.53
C LEU A 97 6.33 5.27 -2.71
N HIS A 98 6.92 5.75 -1.62
CA HIS A 98 6.34 6.74 -0.73
C HIS A 98 6.00 8.05 -1.44
N MET A 99 6.92 8.58 -2.26
CA MET A 99 6.68 9.79 -3.04
C MET A 99 5.53 9.61 -4.04
N MET A 100 5.54 8.51 -4.81
CA MET A 100 4.48 8.22 -5.78
C MET A 100 3.11 8.00 -5.10
N ALA A 101 3.10 7.36 -3.93
CA ALA A 101 1.88 7.18 -3.14
C ALA A 101 1.34 8.52 -2.61
N LYS A 102 2.21 9.41 -2.10
CA LYS A 102 1.83 10.78 -1.70
C LYS A 102 1.25 11.57 -2.86
N ASP A 103 1.87 11.50 -4.05
CA ASP A 103 1.36 12.20 -5.23
C ASP A 103 -0.05 11.71 -5.63
N PHE A 104 -0.28 10.40 -5.60
CA PHE A 104 -1.58 9.82 -5.90
C PHE A 104 -2.64 10.12 -4.82
N GLU A 105 -2.27 10.06 -3.55
CA GLU A 105 -3.12 10.45 -2.41
C GLU A 105 -3.63 11.89 -2.57
N GLN A 106 -2.72 12.82 -2.85
CA GLN A 106 -3.04 14.23 -3.06
C GLN A 106 -3.96 14.44 -4.25
N TYR A 107 -3.67 13.78 -5.38
CA TYR A 107 -4.53 13.82 -6.57
C TYR A 107 -5.95 13.32 -6.25
N MET A 108 -6.08 12.26 -5.46
CA MET A 108 -7.38 11.72 -5.03
C MET A 108 -8.05 12.54 -3.93
N SER A 109 -7.37 13.55 -3.37
CA SER A 109 -7.80 14.30 -2.19
C SER A 109 -8.10 13.38 -1.00
N TRP A 110 -7.35 12.29 -0.87
CA TRP A 110 -7.52 11.25 0.13
C TRP A 110 -6.77 11.55 1.42
N GLN A 111 -7.01 12.74 1.98
CA GLN A 111 -6.30 13.22 3.17
C GLN A 111 -6.05 12.10 4.17
N ILE A 112 -4.78 11.93 4.55
CA ILE A 112 -4.36 10.97 5.58
C ILE A 112 -5.12 11.32 6.85
N SER A 113 -6.11 10.50 7.21
CA SER A 113 -6.77 10.57 8.50
C SER A 113 -5.88 9.83 9.48
N GLU A 114 -4.94 10.54 10.11
CA GLU A 114 -4.16 9.96 11.20
C GLU A 114 -5.02 9.81 12.47
N PRO A 115 -4.91 8.69 13.20
CA PRO A 115 -4.14 7.49 12.84
C PRO A 115 -4.86 6.64 11.79
N LEU A 116 -4.10 6.13 10.81
CA LEU A 116 -4.59 5.11 9.88
C LEU A 116 -4.90 3.83 10.70
N PRO A 117 -6.05 3.16 10.49
CA PRO A 117 -6.36 1.95 11.26
C PRO A 117 -5.35 0.84 10.96
N PRO A 118 -5.02 -0.03 11.95
CA PRO A 118 -4.17 -1.19 11.69
C PRO A 118 -4.74 -2.09 10.59
N LEU A 119 -3.85 -2.70 9.80
CA LEU A 119 -4.22 -3.60 8.69
C LEU A 119 -5.11 -4.74 9.21
N TYR A 120 -4.68 -5.36 10.31
CA TYR A 120 -5.40 -6.39 11.03
C TYR A 120 -6.17 -5.81 12.21
N SER A 121 -6.96 -4.76 11.98
CA SER A 121 -7.95 -4.37 12.96
C SER A 121 -8.99 -5.49 13.02
N GLN A 122 -8.95 -6.30 14.08
CA GLN A 122 -9.96 -7.32 14.31
C GLN A 122 -11.34 -6.68 14.22
N VAL A 123 -12.11 -7.04 13.20
CA VAL A 123 -13.56 -7.07 13.35
C VAL A 123 -13.82 -8.23 14.30
N ILE A 124 -13.74 -7.97 15.60
CA ILE A 124 -14.38 -8.86 16.56
C ILE A 124 -15.87 -8.62 16.39
N ASP A 125 -16.49 -9.29 15.43
CA ASP A 125 -17.93 -9.43 15.41
C ASP A 125 -18.26 -10.43 16.53
N ILE A 126 -18.34 -9.95 17.77
CA ILE A 126 -18.93 -10.71 18.88
C ILE A 126 -20.44 -10.69 18.66
N ASN A 127 -20.91 -11.41 17.64
CA ASN A 127 -22.28 -11.86 17.59
C ASN A 127 -22.43 -13.00 18.61
N ASN A 128 -22.75 -12.60 19.84
CA ASN A 128 -23.47 -13.43 20.80
C ASN A 128 -24.94 -13.00 20.81
#